data_AF-A0A6V8EA78-F1
#
_entry.id   AF-A0A6V8EA78-F1
#
_cell.length_a   1.000
_cell.length_b   1.000
_cell.length_c   1.000
_cell.angle_alpha   90.00
_cell.angle_beta   90.00
_cell.angle_gamma   90.00
#
_symmetry.space_group_name_H-M   'P 1'
#
loop_
_entity.id
_entity.type
_entity.pdbx_description
1 polymer ?
#
loop_
_entity_poly.entity_id
_entity_poly.type
_entity_poly.pdbx_seq_one_letter_code
_entity_poly.pdbx_strand_id
1 'polypeptide(L)'
;MAGGRRMSDMDDTDEGFAQMVMNPSRTLSNWFVGLGALGIFLAVLNLAGEIHPNYRVSWSGVLTFEITNKAFEDIATAPSFVLSDIVFIVICGIFA
;
A
#
# COMPACT_ATOMS: atom_id res chain seq x y z
N MET A 1 -16.92 25.05 44.41
CA MET A 1 -17.32 23.71 43.93
C MET A 1 -16.45 23.38 42.74
N ALA A 2 -15.54 22.42 42.90
CA ALA A 2 -14.63 21.98 41.85
C ALA A 2 -15.42 21.15 40.82
N GLY A 3 -15.70 21.74 39.65
CA GLY A 3 -16.22 21.03 38.49
C GLY A 3 -15.06 20.62 37.61
N GLY A 4 -14.51 19.43 37.84
CA GLY A 4 -13.46 18.87 37.00
C GLY A 4 -13.95 18.72 35.57
N ARG A 5 -13.28 19.39 34.63
CA ARG A 5 -13.34 19.04 33.20
C ARG A 5 -12.77 17.64 33.06
N ARG A 6 -13.65 16.63 33.03
CA ARG A 6 -13.29 15.30 32.55
C ARG A 6 -13.07 15.42 31.04
N MET A 7 -11.80 15.38 30.66
CA MET A 7 -11.32 15.17 29.31
C MET A 7 -11.78 13.77 28.89
N SER A 8 -12.86 13.70 28.11
CA SER A 8 -13.29 12.50 27.40
C SER A 8 -12.46 12.41 26.12
N ASP A 9 -11.30 11.76 26.20
CA ASP A 9 -10.31 11.73 25.10
C ASP A 9 -9.88 10.28 24.82
N MET A 10 -10.78 9.33 25.04
CA MET A 10 -10.47 7.89 24.97
C MET A 10 -11.48 7.05 24.17
N ASP A 11 -12.53 7.65 23.59
CA ASP A 11 -13.56 6.92 22.82
C ASP A 11 -13.73 7.42 21.36
N ASP A 12 -13.24 8.62 21.03
CA ASP A 12 -13.42 9.23 19.70
C ASP A 12 -12.53 8.62 18.59
N THR A 13 -11.47 7.90 18.94
CA THR A 13 -10.49 7.42 17.95
C THR A 13 -11.00 6.21 17.16
N ASP A 14 -11.68 5.27 17.84
CA ASP A 14 -12.21 4.06 17.20
C ASP A 14 -13.48 4.36 16.39
N GLU A 15 -14.36 5.23 16.91
CA GLU A 15 -15.50 5.74 16.14
C GLU A 15 -15.03 6.59 14.94
N GLY A 16 -14.00 7.41 15.12
CA GLY A 16 -13.41 8.23 14.06
C GLY A 16 -12.80 7.40 12.93
N PHE A 17 -12.06 6.34 13.23
CA PHE A 17 -11.49 5.45 12.21
C PHE A 17 -12.57 4.62 11.51
N ALA A 18 -13.50 4.04 12.27
CA ALA A 18 -14.62 3.29 11.69
C ALA A 18 -15.49 4.18 10.78
N GLN A 19 -15.78 5.42 11.20
CA GLN A 19 -16.55 6.38 10.42
C GLN A 19 -15.75 6.91 9.20
N MET A 20 -14.44 7.07 9.33
CA MET A 20 -13.55 7.43 8.22
C MET A 20 -13.46 6.31 7.17
N VAL A 21 -13.52 5.04 7.59
CA VAL A 21 -13.56 3.88 6.70
C VAL A 21 -14.94 3.70 6.06
N MET A 22 -16.02 3.89 6.83
CA MET A 22 -17.39 3.71 6.33
C MET A 22 -17.90 4.90 5.50
N ASN A 23 -17.36 6.10 5.70
CA ASN A 23 -17.75 7.31 4.97
C ASN A 23 -16.50 8.17 4.69
N PRO A 24 -15.60 7.69 3.82
CA PRO A 24 -14.34 8.36 3.56
C PRO A 24 -14.58 9.75 2.97
N SER A 25 -13.84 10.73 3.49
CA SER A 25 -13.87 12.06 2.88
C SER A 25 -13.44 11.99 1.42
N ARG A 26 -13.93 12.91 0.60
CA ARG A 26 -13.55 12.99 -0.82
C ARG A 26 -12.04 13.07 -1.01
N THR A 27 -11.35 13.73 -0.08
CA THR A 27 -9.89 13.83 -0.05
C THR A 27 -9.23 12.48 0.18
N LEU A 28 -9.68 11.69 1.15
CA LEU A 28 -9.12 10.36 1.42
C LEU A 28 -9.36 9.39 0.27
N SER A 29 -10.56 9.42 -0.31
CA SER A 29 -10.91 8.60 -1.47
C SER A 29 -9.97 8.90 -2.65
N ASN A 30 -9.72 10.18 -2.94
CA ASN A 30 -8.78 10.58 -3.98
C ASN A 30 -7.34 10.14 -3.67
N TRP A 31 -6.94 10.13 -2.39
CA TRP A 31 -5.64 9.60 -1.99
C TRP A 31 -5.52 8.10 -2.22
N PHE A 32 -6.55 7.31 -1.89
CA PHE A 32 -6.56 5.87 -2.18
C PHE A 32 -6.48 5.59 -3.68
N VAL A 33 -7.25 6.31 -4.49
CA VAL A 33 -7.18 6.22 -5.95
C VAL A 33 -5.78 6.60 -6.47
N GLY A 34 -5.21 7.69 -5.95
CA GLY A 34 -3.85 8.11 -6.30
C GLY A 34 -2.79 7.08 -5.93
N LEU A 35 -2.90 6.45 -4.75
CA LEU A 35 -2.00 5.40 -4.30
C LEU A 35 -2.16 4.12 -5.13
N GLY A 36 -3.39 3.74 -5.48
CA GLY A 36 -3.67 2.62 -6.38
C GLY A 36 -3.06 2.85 -7.77
N ALA A 37 -3.30 4.02 -8.36
CA ALA A 37 -2.74 4.39 -9.65
C ALA A 37 -1.19 4.44 -9.64
N LEU A 38 -0.59 4.99 -8.58
CA LEU A 38 0.86 4.99 -8.39
C LEU A 38 1.41 3.55 -8.26
N GLY A 39 0.73 2.69 -7.51
CA GLY A 39 1.10 1.28 -7.38
C GLY A 39 1.07 0.55 -8.72
N ILE A 40 0.01 0.71 -9.52
CA ILE A 40 -0.07 0.14 -10.87
C ILE A 40 1.06 0.68 -11.76
N PHE A 41 1.35 1.97 -11.70
CA PHE A 41 2.45 2.57 -12.46
C PHE A 41 3.80 1.93 -12.11
N LEU A 42 4.10 1.76 -10.82
CA LEU A 42 5.31 1.10 -10.36
C LEU A 42 5.36 -0.38 -10.77
N ALA A 43 4.23 -1.09 -10.73
CA ALA A 43 4.15 -2.47 -11.20
C ALA A 43 4.48 -2.58 -12.69
N VAL A 44 3.97 -1.67 -13.52
CA VAL A 44 4.29 -1.61 -14.96
C VAL A 44 5.77 -1.34 -15.19
N LEU A 45 6.37 -0.40 -14.45
CA LEU A 45 7.82 -0.15 -14.53
C LEU A 45 8.64 -1.37 -14.09
N ASN A 46 8.20 -2.09 -13.04
CA ASN A 46 8.86 -3.31 -12.58
C ASN A 46 8.79 -4.43 -13.63
N LEU A 47 7.66 -4.58 -14.32
CA LEU A 47 7.49 -5.56 -15.40
C LEU A 47 8.29 -5.21 -16.65
N ALA A 48 8.31 -3.93 -17.02
CA ALA A 48 9.11 -3.41 -18.13
C ALA A 48 10.62 -3.49 -17.88
N GLY A 49 11.05 -3.71 -16.63
CA GLY A 49 12.47 -3.70 -16.26
C GLY A 49 13.07 -2.30 -16.14
N GLU A 50 12.22 -1.27 -16.15
CA GLU A 50 12.60 0.15 -16.11
C GLU A 50 12.60 0.73 -14.68
N ILE A 51 12.24 -0.08 -13.67
CA ILE A 51 12.20 0.37 -12.28
C ILE A 51 13.60 0.63 -11.70
N HIS A 52 14.59 -0.17 -12.11
CA HIS A 52 15.99 0.00 -11.71
C HIS A 52 16.94 -0.81 -12.62
N PRO A 53 18.16 -0.30 -12.93
CA PRO A 53 19.08 -0.96 -13.85
C PRO A 53 19.64 -2.32 -13.38
N ASN A 54 19.66 -2.59 -12.07
CA ASN A 54 20.37 -3.75 -11.50
C ASN A 54 19.48 -4.72 -10.71
N TYR A 55 18.24 -4.37 -10.43
CA TYR A 55 17.37 -5.21 -9.60
C TYR A 55 15.90 -5.10 -10.01
N ARG A 56 15.15 -6.17 -9.76
CA ARG A 56 13.69 -6.19 -9.81
C ARG A 56 13.12 -6.11 -8.41
N VAL A 57 11.97 -5.47 -8.31
CA VAL A 57 11.20 -5.40 -7.07
C VAL A 57 10.31 -6.64 -6.98
N SER A 58 10.40 -7.33 -5.85
CA SER A 58 9.52 -8.43 -5.49
C SER A 58 8.42 -7.88 -4.58
N TRP A 59 7.21 -7.73 -5.12
CA TRP A 59 6.10 -7.14 -4.35
C TRP A 59 5.70 -7.96 -3.13
N SER A 60 5.86 -9.29 -3.17
CA SER A 60 5.65 -10.12 -1.98
C SER A 60 6.70 -9.84 -0.92
N GLY A 61 7.97 -9.66 -1.30
CA GLY A 61 9.03 -9.25 -0.38
C GLY A 61 8.76 -7.87 0.22
N VAL A 62 8.35 -6.89 -0.59
CA VAL A 62 8.02 -5.54 -0.11
C VAL A 62 6.83 -5.56 0.87
N LEU A 63 5.73 -6.22 0.51
CA LEU A 63 4.52 -6.26 1.33
C LEU A 63 4.67 -7.08 2.61
N THR A 64 5.57 -8.08 2.60
CA THR A 64 5.82 -8.94 3.78
C THR A 64 7.08 -8.56 4.55
N PHE A 65 7.70 -7.42 4.24
CA PHE A 65 8.96 -6.99 4.86
C PHE A 65 10.04 -8.08 4.83
N GLU A 66 10.20 -8.68 3.67
CA GLU A 66 11.15 -9.75 3.36
C GLU A 66 10.95 -11.09 4.06
N ILE A 67 9.82 -11.28 4.77
CA ILE A 67 9.53 -12.56 5.44
C ILE A 67 9.33 -13.70 4.42
N THR A 68 8.70 -13.42 3.28
CA THR A 68 8.42 -14.45 2.26
C THR A 68 9.46 -14.54 1.15
N ASN A 69 10.04 -13.42 0.75
CA ASN A 69 11.08 -13.35 -0.27
C ASN A 69 11.86 -12.04 -0.14
N LYS A 70 13.07 -11.93 -0.72
CA LYS A 70 13.80 -10.65 -0.77
C LYS A 70 12.98 -9.60 -1.50
N ALA A 71 12.96 -8.36 -1.01
CA ALA A 71 12.23 -7.27 -1.66
C ALA A 71 12.90 -6.81 -2.96
N PHE A 72 14.22 -6.96 -3.04
CA PHE A 72 15.02 -6.61 -4.20
C PHE A 72 15.82 -7.82 -4.65
N GLU A 73 15.55 -8.28 -5.88
CA GLU A 73 16.25 -9.40 -6.49
C GLU A 73 17.10 -8.94 -7.66
N ASP A 74 18.27 -9.57 -7.84
CA ASP A 74 19.17 -9.25 -8.95
C ASP A 74 18.52 -9.60 -10.30
N ILE A 75 18.56 -8.68 -11.26
CA ILE A 75 18.00 -8.86 -12.61
C ILE A 75 18.54 -10.12 -13.32
N ALA A 76 19.77 -10.53 -13.03
CA ALA A 76 20.39 -11.70 -13.65
C ALA A 76 19.75 -13.03 -13.22
N THR A 77 19.10 -13.05 -12.07
CA THR A 77 18.55 -14.28 -11.46
C THR A 77 17.04 -14.20 -11.25
N ALA A 78 16.49 -12.98 -11.22
CA ALA A 78 15.07 -12.74 -10.96
C ALA A 78 14.20 -13.05 -12.20
N PRO A 79 13.12 -13.85 -12.04
CA PRO A 79 12.15 -14.06 -13.11
C PRO A 79 11.48 -12.75 -13.53
N SER A 80 11.19 -12.63 -14.83
CA SER A 80 10.69 -11.37 -15.40
C SER A 80 9.23 -11.07 -15.13
N PHE A 81 8.47 -12.06 -14.68
CA PHE A 81 7.08 -11.94 -14.32
C PHE A 81 6.77 -12.99 -13.25
N VAL A 82 6.23 -12.55 -12.12
CA VAL A 82 5.96 -13.41 -10.97
C VAL A 82 4.49 -13.29 -10.56
N LEU A 83 3.95 -14.34 -9.95
CA LEU A 83 2.59 -14.31 -9.40
C LEU A 83 2.37 -13.14 -8.43
N SER A 84 3.42 -12.69 -7.74
CA SER A 84 3.37 -11.52 -6.84
C SER A 84 3.09 -10.21 -7.58
N ASP A 85 3.52 -10.05 -8.84
CA ASP A 85 3.18 -8.88 -9.66
C ASP A 85 1.67 -8.82 -9.95
N ILE A 86 1.05 -9.96 -10.28
CA ILE A 86 -0.39 -10.04 -10.52
C ILE A 86 -1.16 -9.65 -9.26
N VAL A 87 -0.79 -10.25 -8.12
CA VAL A 87 -1.46 -9.99 -6.84
C VAL A 87 -1.34 -8.52 -6.47
N PHE A 88 -0.16 -7.92 -6.64
CA PHE A 88 0.06 -6.50 -6.36
C PHE A 88 -0.79 -5.59 -7.25
N ILE A 89 -0.82 -5.83 -8.56
CA ILE A 89 -1.63 -5.05 -9.50
C ILE A 89 -3.12 -5.14 -9.16
N VAL A 90 -3.62 -6.34 -8.81
CA VAL A 90 -5.02 -6.54 -8.40
C VAL A 90 -5.33 -5.75 -7.13
N ILE A 91 -4.46 -5.80 -6.12
CA ILE A 91 -4.63 -5.01 -4.89
C ILE A 91 -4.68 -3.52 -5.21
N CYS A 92 -3.75 -3.01 -6.01
CA CYS A 92 -3.73 -1.60 -6.40
C CYS A 92 -4.97 -1.21 -7.22
N GLY A 93 -5.47 -2.09 -8.08
CA GLY A 93 -6.68 -1.87 -8.88
C GLY A 93 -7.98 -1.88 -8.08
N ILE A 94 -8.01 -2.47 -6.88
CA ILE A 94 -9.16 -2.34 -5.97
C ILE A 94 -9.23 -0.93 -5.37
N PHE A 95 -8.08 -0.27 -5.22
CA PHE A 95 -8.00 1.08 -4.68
C PHE A 95 -8.10 2.19 -5.73
N ALA A 96 -7.77 1.90 -7.00
CA ALA A 96 -7.76 2.83 -8.14
C ALA A 96 -9.14 2.98 -8.80
#